data_AF-A0A3B0UZZ6-F1
#
_entry.id   AF-A0A3B0UZZ6-F1
#
_cell.length_a   1.000
_cell.length_b   1.000
_cell.length_c   1.000
_cell.angle_alpha   90.00
_cell.angle_beta   90.00
_cell.angle_gamma   90.00
#
_symmetry.space_group_name_H-M   'P 1'
#
loop_
_entity.id
_entity.type
_entity.pdbx_description
1 polymer ?
#
loop_
_entity_poly.entity_id
_entity_poly.type
_entity_poly.pdbx_seq_one_letter_code
_entity_poly.pdbx_strand_id
1 'polypeptide(L)'
;DPKEITLKNLSKIINARVIEIIEQVFLEIKNYGYEESKKKLIAGIVLTGGGAQLKHIKQLVEYITGMDTRIGYPNENLAGDSDESLSSPQYATAVGLLMNGLNKIEKAKLQEQQIENESLQEEENRVKDEIKEVPKKSIFEKWGDKFRDFLDNAE
;
A
#
# COMPACT_ATOMS: atom_id res chain seq x y z
N ASP A 1 -22.93 42.19 20.53
CA ASP A 1 -21.64 41.81 21.15
C ASP A 1 -21.45 40.30 21.18
N PRO A 2 -20.20 39.79 21.05
CA PRO A 2 -19.90 38.37 21.22
C PRO A 2 -20.21 37.93 22.66
N LYS A 3 -20.81 36.74 22.79
CA LYS A 3 -21.26 36.20 24.08
C LYS A 3 -20.10 35.47 24.75
N GLU A 4 -19.66 35.95 25.91
CA GLU A 4 -18.62 35.28 26.69
C GLU A 4 -19.16 33.98 27.31
N ILE A 5 -18.42 32.89 27.12
CA ILE A 5 -18.73 31.59 27.71
C ILE A 5 -17.49 31.03 28.41
N THR A 6 -17.70 30.32 29.52
CA THR A 6 -16.58 29.66 30.20
C THR A 6 -16.12 28.45 29.40
N LEU A 7 -14.80 28.18 29.40
CA LEU A 7 -14.24 26.98 28.77
C LEU A 7 -14.91 25.71 29.30
N LYS A 8 -15.21 25.66 30.61
CA LYS A 8 -15.90 24.53 31.24
C LYS A 8 -17.27 24.24 30.63
N ASN A 9 -18.07 25.28 30.34
CA ASN A 9 -19.38 25.09 29.72
C ASN A 9 -19.25 24.62 28.27
N LEU A 10 -18.30 25.17 27.51
CA LEU A 10 -18.01 24.72 26.15
C LEU A 10 -17.55 23.25 26.13
N SER A 11 -16.60 22.89 27.00
CA SER A 11 -16.08 21.52 27.12
C SER A 11 -17.16 20.51 27.47
N LYS A 12 -18.15 20.87 28.30
CA LYS A 12 -19.28 19.96 28.60
C LYS A 12 -20.06 19.60 27.34
N ILE A 13 -20.33 20.58 26.48
CA ILE A 13 -21.10 20.39 25.24
C ILE A 13 -20.29 19.52 24.26
N ILE A 14 -19.01 19.86 24.06
CA ILE A 14 -18.11 19.10 23.19
C ILE A 14 -17.99 17.65 23.69
N ASN A 15 -17.76 17.46 25.00
CA ASN A 15 -17.62 16.14 25.59
C ASN A 15 -18.87 15.27 25.40
N ALA A 16 -20.06 15.83 25.60
CA ALA A 16 -21.31 15.10 25.38
C ALA A 16 -21.43 14.61 23.92
N ARG A 17 -21.11 15.46 22.94
CA ARG A 17 -21.18 15.08 21.52
C ARG A 17 -20.11 14.06 21.14
N VAL A 18 -18.92 14.19 21.70
CA VAL A 18 -17.82 13.26 21.44
C VAL A 18 -18.14 11.88 22.00
N ILE A 19 -18.67 11.79 23.23
CA ILE A 19 -19.12 10.52 23.82
C ILE A 19 -20.16 9.85 22.92
N GLU A 20 -21.17 10.58 22.49
CA GLU A 20 -22.23 10.05 21.60
C GLU A 20 -21.63 9.45 20.31
N ILE A 21 -20.69 10.15 19.66
CA ILE A 21 -20.04 9.66 18.44
C ILE A 21 -19.22 8.40 18.73
N ILE A 22 -18.46 8.36 19.82
CA ILE A 22 -17.64 7.21 20.19
C ILE A 22 -18.53 6.00 20.50
N GLU A 23 -19.62 6.19 21.24
CA GLU A 23 -20.57 5.13 21.56
C GLU A 23 -21.24 4.56 20.31
N GLN A 24 -21.61 5.40 19.34
CA GLN A 24 -22.14 4.95 18.04
C GLN A 24 -21.11 4.14 17.26
N VAL A 25 -19.86 4.60 17.18
CA VAL A 25 -18.78 3.86 16.52
C VAL A 25 -18.52 2.53 17.24
N PHE A 26 -18.53 2.52 18.58
CA PHE A 26 -18.30 1.31 19.35
C PHE A 26 -19.43 0.29 19.21
N LEU A 27 -20.67 0.74 19.05
CA LEU A 27 -21.79 -0.13 18.70
C LEU A 27 -21.53 -0.86 17.38
N GLU A 28 -21.03 -0.17 16.36
CA GLU A 28 -20.69 -0.81 15.08
C GLU A 28 -19.52 -1.79 15.21
N ILE A 29 -18.50 -1.46 16.02
CA ILE A 29 -17.40 -2.39 16.33
C ILE A 29 -17.91 -3.65 17.05
N LYS A 30 -18.89 -3.50 17.96
CA LYS A 30 -19.56 -4.63 18.61
C LYS A 30 -20.37 -5.47 17.61
N ASN A 31 -21.12 -4.83 16.72
CA ASN A 31 -21.89 -5.51 15.67
C ASN A 31 -20.99 -6.29 14.71
N TYR A 32 -19.78 -5.80 14.44
CA TYR A 32 -18.78 -6.54 13.69
C TYR A 32 -18.37 -7.86 14.39
N GLY A 33 -18.43 -7.91 15.72
CA GLY A 33 -18.08 -9.07 16.53
C GLY A 33 -16.59 -9.08 16.93
N TYR A 34 -16.02 -7.92 17.28
CA TYR A 34 -14.58 -7.79 17.60
C TYR A 34 -14.09 -8.67 18.77
N GLU A 35 -15.00 -9.20 19.59
CA GLU A 35 -14.71 -10.13 20.69
C GLU A 35 -14.51 -11.59 20.21
N GLU A 36 -15.00 -11.93 19.01
CA GLU A 36 -14.79 -13.25 18.42
C GLU A 36 -13.30 -13.46 18.09
N SER A 37 -12.77 -14.65 18.39
CA SER A 37 -11.33 -14.93 18.21
C SER A 37 -10.83 -14.71 16.77
N LYS A 38 -11.70 -14.88 15.76
CA LYS A 38 -11.37 -14.70 14.35
C LYS A 38 -11.50 -13.25 13.86
N LYS A 39 -12.21 -12.39 14.60
CA LYS A 39 -12.51 -11.00 14.20
C LYS A 39 -11.87 -9.99 15.14
N LYS A 40 -10.88 -10.41 15.93
CA LYS A 40 -10.23 -9.53 16.89
C LYS A 40 -9.51 -8.37 16.19
N LEU A 41 -9.84 -7.15 16.60
CA LEU A 41 -9.16 -5.93 16.15
C LEU A 41 -7.88 -5.71 16.97
N ILE A 42 -6.86 -6.53 16.72
CA ILE A 42 -5.60 -6.53 17.49
C ILE A 42 -4.83 -5.21 17.47
N ALA A 43 -5.02 -4.41 16.41
CA ALA A 43 -4.34 -3.13 16.26
C ALA A 43 -5.09 -1.96 16.93
N GLY A 44 -6.24 -2.23 17.56
CA GLY A 44 -7.04 -1.21 18.23
C GLY A 44 -7.66 -0.17 17.28
N ILE A 45 -7.85 1.05 17.79
CA ILE A 45 -8.51 2.16 17.09
C ILE A 45 -7.46 3.20 16.66
N VAL A 46 -7.56 3.69 15.42
CA VAL A 46 -6.76 4.81 14.92
C VAL A 46 -7.66 6.00 14.65
N LEU A 47 -7.47 7.07 15.40
CA LEU A 47 -8.19 8.34 15.21
C LEU A 47 -7.44 9.23 14.22
N THR A 48 -8.15 9.83 13.28
CA THR A 48 -7.57 10.75 12.29
C THR A 48 -8.52 11.92 12.00
N GLY A 49 -8.15 12.81 11.08
CA GLY A 49 -8.90 14.04 10.77
C GLY A 49 -8.78 15.11 11.84
N GLY A 50 -9.47 16.24 11.65
CA GLY A 50 -9.42 17.36 12.61
C GLY A 50 -9.99 17.03 13.99
N GLY A 51 -10.98 16.14 14.07
CA GLY A 51 -11.55 15.70 15.35
C GLY A 51 -10.55 14.98 16.26
N ALA A 52 -9.55 14.32 15.68
CA ALA A 52 -8.49 13.65 16.43
C ALA A 52 -7.54 14.62 17.16
N GLN A 53 -7.61 15.92 16.87
CA GLN A 53 -6.82 16.96 17.54
C GLN A 53 -7.47 17.46 18.84
N LEU A 54 -8.68 16.99 19.18
CA LEU A 54 -9.32 17.31 20.45
C LEU A 54 -8.46 16.84 21.62
N LYS A 55 -8.26 17.72 22.61
CA LYS A 55 -7.47 17.41 23.79
C LYS A 55 -8.04 16.20 24.51
N HIS A 56 -7.18 15.24 24.81
CA HIS A 56 -7.49 14.00 25.53
C HIS A 56 -8.47 13.04 24.83
N ILE A 57 -8.72 13.19 23.52
CA ILE A 57 -9.64 12.32 22.78
C ILE A 57 -9.19 10.85 22.80
N LYS A 58 -7.89 10.59 22.69
CA LYS A 58 -7.32 9.24 22.78
C LYS A 58 -7.76 8.57 24.09
N GLN A 59 -7.53 9.24 25.22
CA GLN A 59 -7.85 8.72 26.54
C GLN A 59 -9.35 8.47 26.71
N LEU A 60 -10.18 9.35 26.15
CA LEU A 60 -11.63 9.18 26.21
C LEU A 60 -12.09 7.96 25.41
N VAL A 61 -11.54 7.72 24.23
CA VAL A 61 -11.85 6.53 23.42
C VAL A 61 -11.40 5.25 24.11
N GLU A 62 -10.18 5.22 24.66
CA GLU A 62 -9.67 4.07 25.43
C GLU A 62 -10.56 3.79 26.64
N TYR A 63 -10.99 4.84 27.34
CA TYR A 63 -11.88 4.71 28.50
C TYR A 63 -13.25 4.12 28.14
N ILE A 64 -13.86 4.56 27.04
CA ILE A 64 -15.21 4.11 26.63
C ILE A 64 -15.17 2.70 26.03
N THR A 65 -14.17 2.42 25.19
CA THR A 65 -14.13 1.20 24.38
C THR A 65 -13.32 0.07 25.01
N GLY A 66 -12.39 0.40 25.91
CA GLY A 66 -11.40 -0.55 26.44
C GLY A 66 -10.36 -1.01 25.40
N MET A 67 -10.32 -0.38 24.22
CA MET A 67 -9.42 -0.74 23.13
C MET A 67 -8.25 0.25 23.03
N ASP A 68 -7.05 -0.27 22.77
CA ASP A 68 -5.87 0.56 22.51
C ASP A 68 -6.14 1.57 21.40
N THR A 69 -5.81 2.85 21.64
CA THR A 69 -6.09 3.91 20.67
C THR A 69 -4.85 4.75 20.36
N ARG A 70 -4.69 5.16 19.10
CA ARG A 70 -3.63 6.09 18.68
C ARG A 70 -4.14 7.13 17.70
N ILE A 71 -3.39 8.22 17.57
CA ILE A 71 -3.63 9.23 16.55
C ILE A 71 -2.84 8.86 15.29
N GLY A 72 -3.50 8.82 14.14
CA GLY A 72 -2.91 8.55 12.85
C GLY A 72 -2.47 9.84 12.16
N TYR A 73 -1.20 9.90 11.79
CA TYR A 73 -0.58 11.03 11.10
C TYR A 73 -0.12 10.60 9.70
N PRO A 74 -0.27 11.43 8.65
CA PRO A 74 0.12 11.08 7.28
C PRO A 74 1.65 11.14 7.00
N ASN A 75 2.48 11.32 8.02
CA ASN A 75 3.89 11.74 7.93
C ASN A 75 4.78 10.77 7.14
N GLU A 76 4.51 9.47 7.24
CA GLU A 76 5.27 8.43 6.54
C GLU A 76 5.21 8.57 5.01
N ASN A 77 4.19 9.26 4.51
CA ASN A 77 3.96 9.49 3.08
C ASN A 77 4.46 10.86 2.61
N LEU A 78 5.06 11.65 3.51
CA LEU A 78 5.56 12.97 3.21
C LEU A 78 7.10 12.96 3.19
N ALA A 79 7.69 13.76 2.31
CA ALA A 79 9.14 13.95 2.27
C ALA A 79 9.63 14.65 3.55
N GLY A 80 10.87 14.36 3.99
CA GLY A 80 11.41 14.88 5.25
C GLY A 80 11.56 16.41 5.32
N ASP A 81 11.46 17.09 4.18
CA ASP A 81 11.48 18.54 3.99
C ASP A 81 10.09 19.16 3.75
N SER A 82 9.03 18.35 3.83
CA SER A 82 7.66 18.83 3.73
C SER A 82 7.27 19.72 4.91
N ASP A 83 6.32 20.64 4.67
CA ASP A 83 5.78 21.51 5.71
C ASP A 83 5.18 20.67 6.85
N GLU A 84 5.64 20.90 8.09
CA GLU A 84 5.17 20.24 9.31
C GLU A 84 3.65 20.38 9.46
N SER A 85 3.02 21.42 8.91
CA SER A 85 1.57 21.57 8.91
C SER A 85 0.84 20.40 8.22
N LEU A 86 1.42 19.85 7.15
CA LEU A 86 0.87 18.71 6.39
C LEU A 86 0.95 17.39 7.14
N SER A 87 1.78 17.32 8.18
CA SER A 87 1.88 16.17 9.09
C SER A 87 0.66 16.04 10.00
N SER A 88 -0.25 17.04 10.02
CA SER A 88 -1.45 16.99 10.85
C SER A 88 -2.42 15.87 10.43
N PRO A 89 -3.08 15.18 11.39
CA PRO A 89 -4.15 14.21 11.09
C PRO A 89 -5.28 14.80 10.24
N GLN A 90 -5.47 16.12 10.25
CA GLN A 90 -6.44 16.83 9.41
C GLN A 90 -6.23 16.59 7.91
N TYR A 91 -5.00 16.33 7.47
CA TYR A 91 -4.65 16.12 6.06
C TYR A 91 -4.62 14.66 5.64
N ALA A 92 -4.92 13.71 6.54
CA ALA A 92 -4.82 12.28 6.26
C ALA A 92 -5.62 11.85 5.02
N THR A 93 -6.82 12.41 4.82
CA THR A 93 -7.64 12.10 3.64
C THR A 93 -7.00 12.60 2.35
N ALA A 94 -6.51 13.84 2.32
CA ALA A 94 -5.93 14.43 1.13
C ALA A 94 -4.65 13.68 0.72
N VAL A 95 -3.77 13.40 1.69
CA VAL A 95 -2.54 12.62 1.46
C VAL A 95 -2.90 11.19 1.02
N GLY A 96 -3.85 10.54 1.68
CA GLY A 96 -4.29 9.19 1.32
C GLY A 96 -4.86 9.10 -0.10
N LEU A 97 -5.63 10.10 -0.54
CA LEU A 97 -6.15 10.17 -1.91
C LEU A 97 -5.03 10.34 -2.93
N LEU A 98 -4.04 11.19 -2.65
CA LEU A 98 -2.88 11.38 -3.51
C LEU A 98 -2.08 10.07 -3.66
N MET A 99 -1.76 9.41 -2.55
CA MET A 99 -1.05 8.12 -2.56
C MET A 99 -1.82 7.06 -3.32
N ASN A 100 -3.14 6.99 -3.14
CA ASN A 100 -4.00 6.08 -3.91
C ASN A 100 -3.96 6.38 -5.42
N GLY A 101 -3.94 7.65 -5.81
CA GLY A 101 -3.79 8.07 -7.21
C GLY A 101 -2.46 7.65 -7.81
N LEU A 102 -1.35 7.89 -7.10
CA LEU A 102 0.00 7.51 -7.53
C LEU A 102 0.12 5.99 -7.69
N ASN A 103 -0.37 5.21 -6.72
CA ASN A 103 -0.36 3.75 -6.76
C ASN A 103 -1.14 3.19 -7.96
N LYS A 104 -2.22 3.85 -8.39
CA LYS A 104 -2.97 3.44 -9.59
C LYS A 104 -2.16 3.66 -10.87
N ILE A 105 -1.48 4.80 -10.96
CA ILE A 105 -0.64 5.14 -12.13
C ILE A 105 0.54 4.15 -12.22
N GLU A 106 1.18 3.85 -11.09
CA GLU A 106 2.29 2.89 -11.04
C GLU A 106 1.85 1.48 -11.47
N LYS A 107 0.71 1.00 -10.96
CA LYS A 107 0.14 -0.29 -11.37
C LYS A 107 -0.16 -0.36 -12.86
N ALA A 108 -0.71 0.70 -13.45
CA ALA A 108 -0.98 0.75 -14.88
C ALA A 108 0.31 0.66 -15.70
N LYS A 109 1.36 1.41 -15.32
CA LYS A 109 2.68 1.33 -15.98
C LYS A 109 3.31 -0.05 -15.88
N LEU A 110 3.23 -0.69 -14.72
CA LEU A 110 3.74 -2.05 -14.54
C LEU A 110 3.01 -3.06 -15.42
N GLN A 111 1.70 -2.91 -15.59
CA GLN A 111 0.91 -3.76 -16.49
C GLN A 111 1.29 -3.54 -17.97
N GLU A 112 1.43 -2.29 -18.41
CA GLU A 112 1.87 -1.98 -19.77
C GLU A 112 3.26 -2.57 -20.06
N GLN A 113 4.20 -2.42 -19.12
CA GLN A 113 5.54 -3.00 -19.23
C GLN A 113 5.53 -4.53 -19.22
N GLN A 114 4.65 -5.18 -18.45
CA GLN A 114 4.50 -6.63 -18.48
C GLN A 114 4.01 -7.12 -19.85
N ILE A 115 3.00 -6.45 -20.41
CA ILE A 115 2.45 -6.78 -21.73
C ILE A 115 3.53 -6.59 -22.81
N GLU A 116 4.29 -5.50 -22.76
CA GLU A 116 5.38 -5.24 -23.70
C GLU A 116 6.48 -6.31 -23.59
N ASN A 117 6.90 -6.65 -22.37
CA ASN A 117 7.91 -7.70 -22.15
C ASN A 117 7.43 -9.10 -22.59
N GLU A 118 6.16 -9.45 -22.35
CA GLU A 118 5.57 -10.70 -22.84
C GLU A 118 5.54 -10.74 -24.37
N SER A 119 5.18 -9.63 -25.04
CA SER A 119 5.20 -9.56 -26.51
C SER A 119 6.62 -9.69 -27.09
N LEU A 120 7.62 -9.06 -26.47
CA LEU A 120 9.02 -9.16 -26.90
C LEU A 120 9.58 -10.58 -26.68
N GLN A 121 9.18 -11.26 -25.61
CA GLN A 121 9.56 -12.65 -25.36
C GLN A 121 8.89 -13.62 -26.35
N GLU A 122 7.64 -13.38 -26.73
CA GLU A 122 6.98 -14.16 -27.78
C GLU A 122 7.65 -13.99 -29.14
N GLU A 123 8.03 -12.76 -29.51
CA GLU A 123 8.78 -12.49 -30.75
C GLU A 123 10.16 -13.14 -30.71
N GLU A 124 10.92 -13.03 -29.61
CA GLU A 124 12.21 -13.71 -29.47
C GLU A 124 12.09 -15.22 -29.59
N ASN A 125 11.04 -15.82 -29.03
CA ASN A 125 10.80 -17.26 -29.11
C ASN A 125 10.45 -17.69 -30.53
N ARG A 126 9.60 -16.93 -31.24
CA ARG A 126 9.29 -17.19 -32.67
C ARG A 126 10.54 -17.11 -33.54
N VAL A 127 11.37 -16.07 -33.36
CA VAL A 127 12.63 -15.93 -34.11
C VAL A 127 13.60 -17.06 -33.79
N LYS A 128 13.70 -17.52 -32.52
CA LYS A 128 14.52 -18.66 -32.14
C LYS A 128 14.02 -19.98 -32.74
N ASP A 129 12.71 -20.15 -32.86
CA ASP A 129 12.12 -21.34 -33.47
C ASP A 129 12.25 -21.33 -35.01
N GLU A 130 12.16 -20.17 -35.67
CA GLU A 130 12.45 -20.01 -37.11
C GLU A 130 13.94 -20.27 -37.43
N ILE A 131 14.87 -19.88 -36.56
CA ILE A 131 16.32 -20.11 -36.77
C ILE A 131 16.70 -21.61 -36.60
N LYS A 132 15.88 -22.42 -35.92
CA LYS A 132 16.11 -23.87 -35.77
C LYS A 132 15.80 -24.68 -37.04
N GLU A 133 15.07 -24.13 -38.01
CA GLU A 133 14.72 -24.86 -39.25
C GLU A 133 15.82 -24.92 -40.31
N VAL A 134 16.93 -24.20 -40.15
CA VAL A 134 18.13 -24.41 -41.00
C VAL A 134 19.03 -25.44 -40.32
N PRO A 135 19.23 -26.65 -40.87
CA PRO A 135 20.05 -27.67 -40.23
C PRO A 135 21.52 -27.21 -40.22
N LYS A 136 21.95 -26.61 -39.11
CA LYS A 136 23.36 -26.32 -38.86
C LYS A 136 24.04 -27.62 -38.44
N LYS A 137 24.85 -28.19 -39.33
CA LYS A 137 25.76 -29.32 -39.04
C LYS A 137 26.42 -29.13 -37.68
N SER A 138 26.24 -30.12 -36.80
CA SER A 138 26.64 -30.05 -35.40
C SER A 138 28.15 -29.90 -35.27
N ILE A 139 28.61 -29.21 -34.23
CA ILE A 139 30.04 -28.93 -33.98
C ILE A 139 30.85 -30.24 -33.86
N PHE A 140 30.22 -31.33 -33.44
CA PHE A 140 30.80 -32.68 -33.44
C PHE A 140 30.93 -33.30 -34.84
N GLU A 141 29.98 -33.06 -35.75
CA GLU A 141 30.07 -33.51 -37.14
C GLU A 141 31.20 -32.78 -37.87
N LYS A 142 31.33 -31.46 -37.67
CA LYS A 142 32.45 -30.68 -38.22
C LYS A 142 33.83 -31.10 -37.67
N TRP A 143 33.88 -31.66 -36.46
CA TRP A 143 35.11 -32.18 -35.86
C TRP A 143 35.44 -33.57 -36.38
N GLY A 144 34.44 -34.44 -36.53
CA GLY A 144 34.58 -35.75 -37.14
C GLY A 144 35.01 -35.70 -38.61
N ASP A 145 34.43 -34.80 -39.40
CA ASP A 145 34.81 -34.60 -40.81
C ASP A 145 36.28 -34.16 -40.93
N LYS A 146 36.75 -33.24 -40.07
CA LYS A 146 38.16 -32.81 -40.04
C LYS A 146 39.12 -33.90 -39.56
N PHE A 147 38.68 -34.78 -38.67
CA PHE A 147 39.49 -35.91 -38.20
C PHE A 147 39.60 -37.00 -39.27
N ARG A 148 38.52 -37.20 -40.04
CA ARG A 148 38.50 -38.11 -41.18
C ARG A 148 39.38 -37.60 -42.32
N ASP A 149 39.28 -36.31 -42.65
CA ASP A 149 40.16 -35.63 -43.62
C ASP A 149 41.63 -35.66 -43.20
N PHE A 150 41.93 -35.70 -41.89
CA PHE A 150 43.30 -35.83 -41.37
C PHE A 150 43.82 -37.27 -41.50
N LEU A 151 42.97 -38.29 -41.31
CA LEU A 151 43.34 -39.69 -41.47
C LEU A 151 43.51 -40.09 -42.94
N ASP A 152 42.66 -39.58 -43.82
CA ASP A 152 42.72 -39.89 -45.26
C ASP A 152 43.89 -39.19 -45.99
N ASN A 153 44.47 -38.12 -45.39
CA ASN A 153 45.69 -37.46 -45.89
C ASN A 153 46.98 -37.93 -45.20
N ALA A 154 46.90 -38.93 -44.30
CA ALA A 154 48.03 -39.45 -43.53
C ALA A 154 48.54 -40.82 -44.04
N GLU A 155 48.14 -41.24 -45.24
CA GLU A 155 48.72 -42.37 -45.98
C GLU A 155 49.55 -41.88 -47.19
#